data_AF-A0A8I2FX95-F1
#
_entry.id   AF-A0A8I2FX95-F1
#
_cell.length_a   1.000
_cell.length_b   1.000
_cell.length_c   1.000
_cell.angle_alpha   90.00
_cell.angle_beta   90.00
_cell.angle_gamma   90.00
#
_symmetry.space_group_name_H-M   'P 1'
#
loop_
_entity.id
_entity.type
_entity.pdbx_description
1 polymer ?
#
loop_
_entity_poly.entity_id
_entity_poly.type
_entity_poly.pdbx_seq_one_letter_code
_entity_poly.pdbx_strand_id
1 'polypeptide(L)'
;MGKNKDIYKKDEFSEQDYKEFERRLFSSSTSVSELQRICMTLAHTPTKKAQDLLKLFTESDRAHEVGWLALAAEEQEFHYLSPENEQEERDYLALKVLQELQDELVQLDIQLNEAKVDLDKMEIRYEAVRELVKKGELEEVDEAGVHDAMVVFKARCEELAEEIEFKDKIFDQVKESIKTEKYKDVDPMSMRNVHWG
;
A
#
# COMPACT_ATOMS: atom_id res chain seq x y z
N MET A 1 8.87 -26.28 20.33
CA MET A 1 10.15 -25.68 19.87
C MET A 1 10.75 -26.57 18.79
N GLY A 2 10.23 -26.48 17.57
CA GLY A 2 10.80 -27.16 16.41
C GLY A 2 11.96 -26.35 15.87
N LYS A 3 13.15 -26.95 15.83
CA LYS A 3 14.33 -26.39 15.15
C LYS A 3 14.07 -26.42 13.64
N ASN A 4 13.57 -25.33 13.05
CA ASN A 4 13.68 -25.11 11.62
C ASN A 4 15.14 -24.78 11.32
N LYS A 5 15.91 -25.84 11.04
CA LYS A 5 17.27 -25.73 10.52
C LYS A 5 17.20 -25.26 9.06
N ASP A 6 17.80 -24.11 8.80
CA ASP A 6 18.57 -23.79 7.59
C ASP A 6 17.97 -24.23 6.25
N ILE A 7 16.86 -23.62 5.79
CA ILE A 7 16.37 -23.84 4.41
C ILE A 7 16.93 -22.79 3.42
N TYR A 8 17.44 -21.65 3.90
CA TYR A 8 17.91 -20.58 3.01
C TYR A 8 19.34 -20.17 3.36
N LYS A 9 20.31 -20.87 2.76
CA LYS A 9 21.70 -20.38 2.76
C LYS A 9 21.77 -19.19 1.81
N LYS A 10 22.01 -18.01 2.37
CA LYS A 10 22.08 -16.71 1.69
C LYS A 10 23.19 -16.57 0.61
N ASP A 11 24.00 -17.62 0.38
CA ASP A 11 25.24 -17.59 -0.39
C ASP A 11 25.35 -18.64 -1.53
N GLU A 12 24.26 -19.01 -2.22
CA GLU A 12 24.35 -20.08 -3.24
C GLU A 12 24.67 -19.61 -4.68
N PHE A 13 24.44 -18.34 -5.04
CA PHE A 13 24.60 -17.89 -6.44
C PHE A 13 25.58 -16.74 -6.59
N SER A 14 26.55 -16.94 -7.48
CA SER A 14 27.52 -15.94 -7.90
C SER A 14 26.96 -14.99 -8.96
N GLU A 15 27.68 -13.91 -9.25
CA GLU A 15 27.37 -13.02 -10.38
C GLU A 15 27.28 -13.74 -11.72
N GLN A 16 28.06 -14.81 -11.90
CA GLN A 16 28.04 -15.58 -13.14
C GLN A 16 26.75 -16.41 -13.25
N ASP A 17 26.22 -16.90 -12.13
CA ASP A 17 24.96 -17.64 -12.09
C ASP A 17 23.79 -16.73 -12.47
N TYR A 18 23.72 -15.51 -11.93
CA TYR A 18 22.69 -14.53 -12.30
C TYR A 18 22.75 -14.14 -13.78
N LYS A 19 23.96 -13.94 -14.33
CA LYS A 19 24.13 -13.69 -15.78
C LYS A 19 23.68 -14.86 -16.62
N GLU A 20 23.92 -16.09 -16.18
CA GLU A 20 23.46 -17.29 -16.88
C GLU A 20 21.94 -17.44 -16.79
N PHE A 21 21.32 -17.13 -15.65
CA PHE A 21 19.86 -17.07 -15.51
C PHE A 21 19.25 -16.05 -16.45
N GLU A 22 19.75 -14.81 -16.45
CA GLU A 22 19.31 -13.74 -17.36
C GLU A 22 19.42 -14.20 -18.82
N ARG A 23 20.59 -14.68 -19.24
CA ARG A 23 20.82 -15.19 -20.60
C ARG A 23 19.80 -16.27 -20.98
N ARG A 24 19.48 -17.19 -20.07
CA ARG A 24 18.54 -18.28 -20.33
C ARG A 24 17.08 -17.79 -20.36
N LEU A 25 16.66 -16.93 -19.45
CA LEU A 25 15.29 -16.40 -19.40
C LEU A 25 14.90 -15.74 -20.74
N PHE A 26 15.80 -14.93 -21.29
CA PHE A 26 15.54 -14.17 -22.52
C PHE A 26 15.96 -14.87 -23.83
N SER A 27 16.57 -16.07 -23.75
CA SER A 27 16.95 -16.82 -24.96
C SER A 27 15.79 -17.63 -25.52
N SER A 28 15.42 -17.39 -26.78
CA SER A 28 14.40 -18.17 -27.50
C SER A 28 14.71 -19.67 -27.60
N SER A 29 15.95 -20.09 -27.36
CA SER A 29 16.36 -21.50 -27.35
C SER A 29 16.13 -22.21 -26.02
N THR A 30 15.79 -21.49 -24.96
CA THR A 30 15.56 -22.07 -23.62
C THR A 30 14.17 -22.71 -23.57
N SER A 31 14.10 -23.98 -23.17
CA SER A 31 12.82 -24.69 -23.06
C SER A 31 11.97 -24.14 -21.91
N VAL A 32 10.64 -24.31 -22.02
CA VAL A 32 9.69 -23.94 -20.96
C VAL A 32 10.03 -24.60 -19.62
N SER A 33 10.44 -25.87 -19.63
CA SER A 33 10.84 -26.59 -18.41
C SER A 33 12.04 -25.94 -17.71
N GLU A 34 12.97 -25.41 -18.48
CA GLU A 34 14.16 -24.74 -17.95
C GLU A 34 13.81 -23.33 -17.46
N LEU A 35 12.93 -22.60 -18.16
CA LEU A 35 12.38 -21.34 -17.67
C LEU A 35 11.69 -21.52 -16.32
N GLN A 36 10.83 -22.54 -16.22
CA GLN A 36 10.17 -22.93 -14.98
C GLN A 36 11.18 -23.26 -13.88
N ARG A 37 12.22 -24.04 -14.17
CA ARG A 37 13.27 -24.33 -13.18
C ARG A 37 13.95 -23.06 -12.67
N ILE A 38 14.32 -22.14 -13.58
CA ILE A 38 14.97 -20.88 -13.21
C ILE A 38 14.05 -20.00 -12.37
N CYS A 39 12.78 -19.82 -12.79
CA CYS A 39 11.82 -19.01 -12.05
C CYS A 39 11.60 -19.55 -10.63
N MET A 40 11.56 -20.87 -10.46
CA MET A 40 11.41 -21.53 -9.16
C MET A 40 12.63 -21.25 -8.27
N THR A 41 13.83 -21.37 -8.84
CA THR A 41 15.08 -21.06 -8.13
C THR A 41 15.13 -19.60 -7.70
N LEU A 42 14.81 -18.66 -8.61
CA LEU A 42 14.79 -17.24 -8.29
C LEU A 42 13.74 -16.91 -7.22
N ALA A 43 12.58 -17.57 -7.25
CA ALA A 43 11.51 -17.38 -6.25
C ALA A 43 11.98 -17.66 -4.82
N HIS A 44 12.84 -18.66 -4.64
CA HIS A 44 13.34 -19.07 -3.33
C HIS A 44 14.68 -18.43 -2.96
N THR A 45 15.17 -17.49 -3.78
CA THR A 45 16.45 -16.81 -3.56
C THR A 45 16.19 -15.40 -3.01
N PRO A 46 16.38 -15.14 -1.71
CA PRO A 46 16.03 -13.88 -1.07
C PRO A 46 17.09 -12.79 -1.33
N THR A 47 17.37 -12.50 -2.60
CA THR A 47 18.31 -11.45 -3.01
C THR A 47 17.62 -10.45 -3.92
N LYS A 48 18.12 -9.20 -3.89
CA LYS A 48 17.61 -8.14 -4.76
C LYS A 48 17.77 -8.50 -6.25
N LYS A 49 18.85 -9.18 -6.61
CA LYS A 49 19.10 -9.62 -7.99
C LYS A 49 18.09 -10.66 -8.47
N ALA A 50 17.71 -11.60 -7.61
CA ALA A 50 16.69 -12.57 -7.95
C ALA A 50 15.32 -11.89 -8.14
N GLN A 51 14.97 -10.95 -7.26
CA GLN A 51 13.76 -10.12 -7.38
C GLN A 51 13.73 -9.37 -8.71
N ASP A 52 14.81 -8.65 -9.02
CA ASP A 52 14.91 -7.80 -10.20
C ASP A 52 14.83 -8.61 -11.50
N LEU A 53 15.46 -9.79 -11.54
CA LEU A 53 15.37 -10.69 -12.69
C LEU A 53 13.97 -11.26 -12.89
N LEU A 54 13.30 -11.68 -11.82
CA LEU A 54 11.91 -12.16 -11.91
C LEU A 54 10.98 -11.04 -12.39
N LYS A 55 11.11 -9.85 -11.81
CA LYS A 55 10.34 -8.68 -12.24
C LYS A 55 10.58 -8.35 -13.71
N LEU A 56 11.85 -8.31 -14.15
CA LEU A 56 12.18 -8.08 -15.55
C LEU A 56 11.59 -9.16 -16.46
N PHE A 57 11.60 -10.43 -16.03
CA PHE A 57 11.03 -11.52 -16.80
C PHE A 57 9.50 -11.46 -16.89
N THR A 58 8.80 -10.97 -15.85
CA THR A 58 7.34 -10.77 -15.89
C THR A 58 6.88 -9.79 -16.96
N GLU A 59 7.76 -8.85 -17.34
CA GLU A 59 7.51 -7.84 -18.38
C GLU A 59 7.92 -8.32 -19.79
N SER A 60 8.42 -9.55 -19.91
CA SER A 60 8.94 -10.08 -21.17
C SER A 60 7.86 -10.73 -22.04
N ASP A 61 8.12 -10.79 -23.35
CA ASP A 61 7.26 -11.49 -24.31
C ASP A 61 7.08 -12.98 -23.99
N ARG A 62 7.96 -13.57 -23.18
CA ARG A 62 7.96 -14.99 -22.79
C ARG A 62 7.34 -15.25 -21.43
N ALA A 63 6.92 -14.23 -20.69
CA ALA A 63 6.33 -14.36 -19.35
C ALA A 63 5.18 -15.38 -19.33
N HIS A 64 4.36 -15.37 -20.38
CA HIS A 64 3.21 -16.25 -20.55
C HIS A 64 3.56 -17.76 -20.66
N GLU A 65 4.83 -18.10 -20.95
CA GLU A 65 5.30 -19.49 -21.00
C GLU A 65 5.38 -20.13 -19.59
N VAL A 66 5.48 -19.31 -18.55
CA VAL A 66 5.54 -19.75 -17.14
C VAL A 66 4.23 -19.36 -16.46
N GLY A 67 3.23 -20.25 -16.52
CA GLY A 67 1.87 -19.96 -16.04
C GLY A 67 1.73 -19.61 -14.54
N TRP A 68 2.77 -19.85 -13.74
CA TRP A 68 2.82 -19.51 -12.30
C TRP A 68 3.81 -18.38 -11.98
N LEU A 69 4.31 -17.65 -12.99
CA LEU A 69 5.35 -16.63 -12.81
C LEU A 69 4.95 -15.53 -11.82
N ALA A 70 3.67 -15.13 -11.80
CA ALA A 70 3.17 -14.15 -10.84
C ALA A 70 3.33 -14.63 -9.39
N LEU A 71 2.95 -15.88 -9.10
CA LEU A 71 3.13 -16.49 -7.77
C LEU A 71 4.60 -16.59 -7.38
N ALA A 72 5.49 -16.88 -8.33
CA ALA A 72 6.92 -16.92 -8.08
C ALA A 72 7.51 -15.54 -7.73
N ALA A 73 7.02 -14.47 -8.36
CA ALA A 73 7.42 -13.11 -8.02
C ALA A 73 6.91 -12.70 -6.63
N GLU A 74 5.65 -13.02 -6.30
CA GLU A 74 5.07 -12.78 -4.98
C GLU A 74 5.82 -13.54 -3.87
N GLU A 75 6.11 -14.83 -4.11
CA GLU A 75 6.88 -15.65 -3.17
C GLU A 75 8.30 -15.10 -2.99
N GLN A 76 8.95 -14.66 -4.07
CA GLN A 76 10.26 -14.03 -3.98
C GLN A 76 10.24 -12.78 -3.11
N GLU A 77 9.27 -11.91 -3.32
CA GLU A 77 9.13 -10.68 -2.56
C GLU A 77 8.94 -10.99 -1.07
N PHE A 78 8.11 -11.98 -0.74
CA PHE A 78 7.94 -12.46 0.63
C PHE A 78 9.26 -12.93 1.26
N HIS A 79 10.03 -13.79 0.55
CA HIS A 79 11.31 -14.28 1.06
C HIS A 79 12.35 -13.17 1.19
N TYR A 80 12.41 -12.23 0.25
CA TYR A 80 13.34 -11.10 0.27
C TYR A 80 13.04 -10.12 1.43
N LEU A 81 11.76 -9.85 1.67
CA LEU A 81 11.30 -8.95 2.73
C LEU A 81 11.23 -9.60 4.11
N SER A 82 11.46 -10.91 4.22
CA SER A 82 11.51 -11.57 5.52
C SER A 82 12.63 -10.96 6.39
N PRO A 83 12.34 -10.55 7.64
CA PRO A 83 13.34 -9.92 8.50
C PRO A 83 14.33 -10.95 9.04
N GLU A 84 15.60 -10.58 9.09
CA GLU A 84 16.68 -11.47 9.57
C GLU A 84 17.32 -11.04 10.90
N ASN A 85 16.95 -9.85 11.40
CA ASN A 85 17.48 -9.28 12.63
C ASN A 85 16.46 -8.31 13.26
N GLU A 86 16.69 -7.93 14.51
CA GLU A 86 15.76 -7.08 15.28
C GLU A 86 15.47 -5.72 14.62
N GLN A 87 16.46 -5.10 13.95
CA GLN A 87 16.25 -3.84 13.25
C GLN A 87 15.36 -4.04 12.02
N GLU A 88 15.55 -5.15 11.30
CA GLU A 88 14.68 -5.51 10.18
C GLU A 88 13.26 -5.89 10.63
N GLU A 89 13.09 -6.57 11.76
CA GLU A 89 11.77 -6.86 12.33
C GLU A 89 11.01 -5.56 12.66
N ARG A 90 11.72 -4.58 13.24
CA ARG A 90 11.15 -3.26 13.54
C ARG A 90 10.76 -2.49 12.28
N ASP A 91 11.62 -2.48 11.27
CA ASP A 91 11.33 -1.79 10.01
C ASP A 91 10.20 -2.49 9.24
N TYR A 92 10.14 -3.82 9.29
CA TYR A 92 9.04 -4.61 8.70
C TYR A 92 7.70 -4.34 9.40
N LEU A 93 7.70 -4.18 10.73
CA LEU A 93 6.52 -3.71 11.47
C LEU A 93 6.16 -2.27 11.13
N ALA A 94 7.15 -1.39 10.90
CA ALA A 94 6.88 -0.02 10.47
C ALA A 94 6.14 0.01 9.13
N LEU A 95 6.47 -0.88 8.17
CA LEU A 95 5.70 -1.05 6.94
C LEU A 95 4.24 -1.43 7.19
N LYS A 96 3.96 -2.25 8.22
CA LYS A 96 2.58 -2.56 8.61
C LYS A 96 1.85 -1.35 9.15
N VAL A 97 2.49 -0.57 10.02
CA VAL A 97 1.90 0.66 10.55
C VAL A 97 1.60 1.64 9.43
N LEU A 98 2.49 1.78 8.44
CA LEU A 98 2.25 2.60 7.25
C LEU A 98 1.02 2.12 6.46
N GLN A 99 0.87 0.81 6.29
CA GLN A 99 -0.28 0.21 5.60
C GLN A 99 -1.60 0.52 6.33
N GLU A 100 -1.62 0.38 7.65
CA GLU A 100 -2.79 0.68 8.48
C GLU A 100 -3.15 2.17 8.42
N LEU A 101 -2.15 3.06 8.49
CA LEU A 101 -2.35 4.51 8.32
C LEU A 101 -2.90 4.85 6.93
N GLN A 102 -2.44 4.20 5.86
CA GLN A 102 -3.00 4.39 4.52
C GLN A 102 -4.47 3.97 4.44
N ASP A 103 -4.84 2.82 5.01
CA ASP A 103 -6.23 2.38 5.05
C ASP A 103 -7.10 3.41 5.82
N GLU A 104 -6.62 3.91 6.95
CA GLU A 104 -7.31 4.94 7.74
C GLU A 104 -7.47 6.26 6.98
N LEU A 105 -6.41 6.73 6.31
CA LEU A 105 -6.43 7.95 5.50
C LEU A 105 -7.46 7.85 4.36
N VAL A 106 -7.53 6.70 3.68
CA VAL A 106 -8.55 6.45 2.65
C VAL A 106 -9.95 6.53 3.24
N GLN A 107 -10.18 5.95 4.42
CA GLN A 107 -11.48 6.04 5.09
C GLN A 107 -11.84 7.48 5.48
N LEU A 108 -10.88 8.24 6.01
CA LEU A 108 -11.10 9.65 6.38
C LEU A 108 -11.38 10.52 5.16
N ASP A 109 -10.70 10.30 4.02
CA ASP A 109 -10.98 11.04 2.79
C ASP A 109 -12.40 10.76 2.27
N ILE A 110 -12.85 9.50 2.33
CA ILE A 110 -14.24 9.14 2.01
C ILE A 110 -15.21 9.91 2.92
N GLN A 111 -14.98 9.89 4.24
CA GLN A 111 -15.82 10.60 5.21
C GLN A 111 -15.83 12.12 4.99
N LEU A 112 -14.69 12.72 4.66
CA LEU A 112 -14.58 14.14 4.36
C LEU A 112 -15.38 14.50 3.11
N ASN A 113 -15.29 13.68 2.07
CA ASN A 113 -16.05 13.88 0.84
C ASN A 113 -17.57 13.76 1.08
N GLU A 114 -18.00 12.79 1.88
CA GLU A 114 -19.40 12.67 2.30
C GLU A 114 -19.86 13.90 3.11
N ALA A 115 -19.06 14.35 4.08
CA ALA A 115 -19.37 15.52 4.90
C ALA A 115 -19.46 16.81 4.07
N LYS A 116 -18.60 16.99 3.06
CA LYS A 116 -18.66 18.10 2.10
C LYS A 116 -19.96 18.09 1.29
N VAL A 117 -20.36 16.92 0.79
CA VAL A 117 -21.63 16.78 0.07
C VAL A 117 -22.83 17.12 0.96
N ASP A 118 -22.78 16.75 2.24
CA ASP A 118 -23.85 17.09 3.19
C ASP A 118 -23.85 18.58 3.56
N LEU A 119 -22.67 19.21 3.66
CA LEU A 119 -22.54 20.66 3.79
C LEU A 119 -23.15 21.38 2.58
N ASP A 120 -22.81 20.98 1.35
CA ASP A 120 -23.37 21.56 0.12
C ASP A 120 -24.91 21.45 0.10
N LYS A 121 -25.46 20.30 0.49
CA LYS A 121 -26.92 20.13 0.62
C LYS A 121 -27.51 21.08 1.67
N MET A 122 -26.79 21.33 2.77
CA MET A 122 -27.24 22.23 3.82
C MET A 122 -27.18 23.70 3.36
N GLU A 123 -26.16 24.09 2.62
CA GLU A 123 -26.04 25.42 2.01
C GLU A 123 -27.22 25.69 1.07
N ILE A 124 -27.56 24.74 0.19
CA ILE A 124 -28.74 24.84 -0.68
C ILE A 124 -30.04 25.01 0.12
N ARG A 125 -30.19 24.27 1.23
CA ARG A 125 -31.37 24.39 2.11
C ARG A 125 -31.42 25.74 2.80
N TYR A 126 -30.28 26.22 3.29
CA TYR A 126 -30.15 27.53 3.93
C TYR A 126 -30.56 28.65 2.98
N GLU A 127 -30.08 28.61 1.73
CA GLU A 127 -30.48 29.57 0.69
C GLU A 127 -31.99 29.55 0.43
N ALA A 128 -32.59 28.37 0.31
CA ALA A 128 -34.03 28.23 0.10
C ALA A 128 -34.84 28.79 1.28
N VAL A 129 -34.46 28.47 2.52
CA VAL A 129 -35.13 28.95 3.75
C VAL A 129 -35.01 30.47 3.84
N ARG A 130 -33.82 31.01 3.60
CA ARG A 130 -33.58 32.46 3.60
C ARG A 130 -34.45 33.20 2.59
N GLU A 131 -34.67 32.65 1.40
CA GLU A 131 -35.59 33.23 0.42
C GLU A 131 -37.06 33.16 0.85
N LEU A 132 -37.47 32.10 1.55
CA LEU A 132 -38.83 31.99 2.10
C LEU A 132 -39.06 32.97 3.26
N VAL A 133 -38.06 33.18 4.13
CA VAL A 133 -38.09 34.20 5.19
C VAL A 133 -38.23 35.59 4.59
N LYS A 134 -37.48 35.92 3.53
CA LYS A 134 -37.61 37.20 2.80
C LYS A 134 -39.01 37.43 2.21
N LYS A 135 -39.71 36.35 1.84
CA LYS A 135 -41.10 36.41 1.35
C LYS A 135 -42.14 36.47 2.47
N GLY A 136 -41.71 36.32 3.74
CA GLY A 136 -42.60 36.23 4.89
C GLY A 136 -43.35 34.90 4.98
N GLU A 137 -42.86 33.86 4.30
CA GLU A 137 -43.45 32.51 4.33
C GLU A 137 -42.92 31.66 5.49
N LEU A 138 -41.76 32.02 6.05
CA LEU A 138 -41.13 31.41 7.23
C LEU A 138 -40.65 32.49 8.21
N GLU A 139 -40.33 32.09 9.44
CA GLU A 139 -39.82 32.99 10.47
C GLU A 139 -38.28 33.02 10.48
N GLU A 140 -37.67 34.11 10.95
CA GLU A 140 -36.21 34.23 11.06
C GLU A 140 -35.56 33.14 11.94
N VAL A 141 -36.32 32.58 12.89
CA VAL A 141 -35.86 31.47 13.73
C VAL A 141 -35.64 30.18 12.92
N ASP A 142 -36.40 29.99 11.84
CA ASP A 142 -36.22 28.84 10.94
C ASP A 142 -34.91 28.98 10.15
N GLU A 143 -34.58 30.19 9.68
CA GLU A 143 -33.29 30.48 9.03
C GLU A 143 -32.12 30.27 10.00
N ALA A 144 -32.23 30.76 11.24
CA ALA A 144 -31.20 30.59 12.26
C ALA A 144 -30.95 29.11 12.58
N GLY A 145 -32.00 28.30 12.71
CA GLY A 145 -31.87 26.87 12.98
C GLY A 145 -31.13 26.11 11.87
N VAL A 146 -31.38 26.45 10.60
CA VAL A 146 -30.66 25.85 9.46
C VAL A 146 -29.21 26.32 9.38
N HIS A 147 -28.97 27.61 9.65
CA HIS A 147 -27.62 28.15 9.73
C HIS A 147 -26.78 27.45 10.82
N ASP A 148 -27.33 27.26 12.01
CA ASP A 148 -26.64 26.59 13.11
C ASP A 148 -26.29 25.13 12.74
N ALA A 149 -27.20 24.42 12.08
CA ALA A 149 -26.92 23.08 11.57
C ALA A 149 -25.77 23.10 10.54
N MET A 150 -25.76 24.07 9.62
CA MET A 150 -24.69 24.24 8.63
C MET A 150 -23.31 24.46 9.29
N VAL A 151 -23.25 25.24 10.37
CA VAL A 151 -22.01 25.46 11.15
C VAL A 151 -21.46 24.14 11.69
N VAL A 152 -22.31 23.23 12.15
CA VAL A 152 -21.89 21.89 12.63
C VAL A 152 -21.29 21.05 11.51
N PHE A 153 -21.91 21.04 10.31
CA PHE A 153 -21.36 20.32 9.15
C PHE A 153 -20.00 20.89 8.72
N LYS A 154 -19.84 22.21 8.76
CA LYS A 154 -18.57 22.86 8.45
C LYS A 154 -17.49 22.48 9.46
N ALA A 155 -17.79 22.54 10.76
CA ALA A 155 -16.85 22.12 11.81
C ALA A 155 -16.42 20.65 11.62
N ARG A 156 -17.34 19.75 11.27
CA ARG A 156 -17.01 18.36 10.97
C ARG A 156 -16.05 18.20 9.79
N CYS A 157 -16.20 19.00 8.73
CA CYS A 157 -15.26 18.99 7.61
C CYS A 157 -13.87 19.46 8.02
N GLU A 158 -13.79 20.50 8.86
CA GLU A 158 -12.53 21.04 9.39
C GLU A 158 -11.82 20.00 10.27
N GLU A 159 -12.54 19.37 11.21
CA GLU A 159 -12.00 18.29 12.06
C GLU A 159 -11.44 17.12 11.25
N LEU A 160 -12.16 16.65 10.23
CA LEU A 160 -11.72 15.56 9.36
C LEU A 160 -10.46 15.94 8.58
N ALA A 161 -10.40 17.17 8.06
CA ALA A 161 -9.22 17.65 7.33
C ALA A 161 -7.99 17.75 8.26
N GLU A 162 -8.16 18.23 9.49
CA GLU A 162 -7.09 18.27 10.50
C GLU A 162 -6.63 16.86 10.89
N GLU A 163 -7.54 15.90 11.03
CA GLU A 163 -7.20 14.51 11.34
C GLU A 163 -6.40 13.84 10.21
N ILE A 164 -6.79 14.09 8.95
CA ILE A 164 -6.03 13.64 7.77
C ILE A 164 -4.61 14.23 7.81
N GLU A 165 -4.48 15.55 7.98
CA GLU A 165 -3.17 16.20 8.02
C GLU A 165 -2.29 15.66 9.16
N PHE A 166 -2.88 15.38 10.32
CA PHE A 166 -2.18 14.79 11.44
C PHE A 166 -1.67 13.37 11.12
N LYS A 167 -2.51 12.52 10.52
CA LYS A 167 -2.13 11.16 10.14
C LYS A 167 -1.10 11.12 9.02
N ASP A 168 -1.20 12.02 8.03
CA ASP A 168 -0.20 12.17 6.97
C ASP A 168 1.19 12.48 7.55
N LYS A 169 1.27 13.40 8.54
CA LYS A 169 2.53 13.70 9.22
C LYS A 169 3.10 12.50 9.97
N ILE A 170 2.25 11.70 10.61
CA ILE A 170 2.67 10.45 11.25
C ILE A 170 3.18 9.47 10.20
N PHE A 171 2.46 9.30 9.10
CA PHE A 171 2.84 8.42 8.00
C PHE A 171 4.25 8.78 7.48
N ASP A 172 4.49 10.05 7.18
CA ASP A 172 5.79 10.52 6.72
C ASP A 172 6.89 10.25 7.76
N GLN A 173 6.62 10.54 9.04
CA GLN A 173 7.59 10.32 10.11
C GLN A 173 7.92 8.82 10.32
N VAL A 174 6.93 7.93 10.20
CA VAL A 174 7.16 6.47 10.27
C VAL A 174 7.98 6.01 9.07
N LYS A 175 7.67 6.51 7.87
CA LYS A 175 8.40 6.18 6.64
C LYS A 175 9.88 6.60 6.73
N GLU A 176 10.15 7.80 7.23
CA GLU A 176 11.52 8.27 7.47
C GLU A 176 12.28 7.47 8.55
N SER A 177 11.56 6.80 9.45
CA SER A 177 12.16 6.02 10.53
C SER A 177 12.73 4.66 10.07
N ILE A 178 12.34 4.19 8.88
CA ILE A 178 12.81 2.93 8.28
C ILE A 178 14.28 3.06 7.91
N LYS A 179 15.12 2.23 8.53
CA LYS A 179 16.59 2.31 8.36
C LYS A 179 17.11 1.37 7.28
N THR A 180 16.54 0.18 7.20
CA THR A 180 17.02 -0.87 6.31
C THR A 180 16.65 -0.56 4.87
N GLU A 181 17.64 -0.48 3.99
CA GLU A 181 17.47 -0.11 2.58
C GLU A 181 16.41 -0.95 1.85
N LYS A 182 16.33 -2.27 2.12
CA LYS A 182 15.39 -3.15 1.42
C LYS A 182 13.90 -2.83 1.67
N TYR A 183 13.59 -2.04 2.70
CA TYR A 183 12.21 -1.68 3.05
C TYR A 183 11.81 -0.27 2.63
N LYS A 184 12.75 0.61 2.25
CA LYS A 184 12.46 2.04 2.05
C LYS A 184 11.49 2.33 0.90
N ASP A 185 11.55 1.50 -0.13
CA ASP A 185 10.76 1.66 -1.35
C ASP A 185 9.65 0.61 -1.48
N VAL A 186 9.38 -0.15 -0.42
CA VAL A 186 8.29 -1.13 -0.40
C VAL A 186 6.96 -0.39 -0.32
N ASP A 187 6.03 -0.75 -1.20
CA ASP A 187 4.65 -0.28 -1.11
C ASP A 187 4.02 -0.86 0.16
N PRO A 188 3.58 -0.02 1.14
CA PRO A 188 2.97 -0.53 2.36
C PRO A 188 1.74 -1.41 2.09
N MET A 189 1.05 -1.24 0.96
CA MET A 189 -0.09 -2.06 0.57
C MET A 189 0.25 -3.55 0.42
N SER A 190 1.51 -3.89 0.15
CA SER A 190 2.00 -5.28 0.16
C SER A 190 1.82 -5.97 1.52
N MET A 191 1.73 -5.20 2.61
CA MET A 191 1.61 -5.70 3.99
C MET A 191 0.17 -6.02 4.40
N ARG A 192 -0.82 -5.77 3.53
CA ARG A 192 -2.25 -5.94 3.87
C ARG A 192 -2.60 -7.39 4.28
N ASN A 193 -1.97 -8.37 3.64
CA ASN A 193 -2.19 -9.79 3.90
C ASN A 193 -1.17 -10.41 4.89
N VAL A 194 -0.28 -9.58 5.44
CA VAL A 194 0.64 -10.01 6.49
C VAL A 194 -0.06 -9.87 7.83
N HIS A 195 -0.09 -10.95 8.60
CA HIS A 195 -0.70 -11.00 9.92
C HIS A 195 0.35 -11.34 10.97
N TRP A 196 0.35 -10.60 12.07
CA TRP A 196 1.16 -10.89 13.25
C TRP A 196 0.27 -11.61 14.27
N GLY A 197 0.78 -12.72 14.82
CA GLY A 197 0.11 -13.53 15.84
C GLY A 197 0.64 -13.26 17.24
#